data_AF-A0A6M0JSY2-F1
#
_entry.id   AF-A0A6M0JSY2-F1
#
_cell.length_a   1.000
_cell.length_b   1.000
_cell.length_c   1.000
_cell.angle_alpha   90.00
_cell.angle_beta   90.00
_cell.angle_gamma   90.00
#
_symmetry.space_group_name_H-M   'P 1'
#
loop_
_entity.id
_entity.type
_entity.pdbx_description
1 polymer ?
#
loop_
_entity_poly.entity_id
_entity_poly.type
_entity_poly.pdbx_seq_one_letter_code
_entity_poly.pdbx_strand_id
1 'polypeptide(L)' 'MRVSKWGNSLAVRLPATVVEALDLNEGDNIEIQVEGARALSVAKAPDNQALLERLRKYRGRLPKAFRFDRLEANEHE' A
#
# COMPACT_ATOMS: atom_id res chain seq x y z
N MET A 1 -13.64 -9.35 -20.05
CA MET A 1 -13.55 -8.13 -19.21
C MET A 1 -13.61 -6.91 -20.11
N ARG A 2 -14.25 -5.82 -19.68
CA ARG A 2 -14.35 -4.57 -20.43
C ARG A 2 -14.17 -3.41 -19.46
N VAL A 3 -13.51 -2.36 -19.90
CA VAL A 3 -13.40 -1.11 -19.12
C VAL A 3 -14.74 -0.37 -19.20
N SER A 4 -15.25 0.06 -18.05
CA SER A 4 -16.49 0.83 -17.90
C SER A 4 -16.26 2.12 -17.12
N LYS A 5 -17.13 3.11 -17.28
CA LYS A 5 -17.11 4.30 -16.42
C LYS A 5 -17.79 4.01 -15.09
N TRP A 6 -17.15 4.44 -14.00
CA TRP A 6 -17.72 4.51 -12.66
C TRP A 6 -17.50 5.93 -12.13
N GLY A 7 -18.58 6.73 -12.10
CA GLY A 7 -18.47 8.17 -11.87
C GLY A 7 -17.57 8.84 -12.91
N ASN A 8 -16.56 9.58 -12.44
CA ASN A 8 -15.57 10.25 -13.28
C ASN A 8 -14.37 9.37 -13.66
N SER A 9 -14.32 8.13 -13.17
CA SER A 9 -13.18 7.23 -13.32
C SER A 9 -13.50 6.03 -14.22
N LEU A 10 -12.46 5.32 -14.66
CA LEU A 10 -12.58 4.05 -15.36
C LEU A 10 -12.43 2.90 -14.36
N ALA A 11 -13.18 1.83 -14.59
CA ALA A 11 -13.21 0.64 -13.76
C ALA A 11 -13.15 -0.62 -14.62
N VAL A 12 -12.57 -1.68 -14.05
CA VAL A 12 -12.58 -3.04 -14.58
C VAL A 12 -13.10 -3.99 -13.50
N ARG A 13 -13.76 -5.07 -13.92
CA ARG A 13 -14.21 -6.10 -12.98
C ARG A 13 -13.05 -7.01 -12.62
N LEU A 14 -12.82 -7.25 -11.33
CA LEU A 14 -11.89 -8.28 -10.88
C LEU A 14 -12.57 -9.66 -10.98
N PRO A 15 -11.92 -10.67 -11.59
CA PRO A 15 -12.41 -12.04 -11.55
C PRO A 15 -12.50 -12.58 -10.12
N ALA A 16 -13.43 -13.49 -9.85
CA ALA A 16 -13.63 -14.10 -8.53
C ALA A 16 -12.34 -14.72 -7.97
N THR A 17 -11.55 -15.38 -8.82
CA THR A 17 -10.27 -15.99 -8.43
C THR A 17 -9.26 -14.97 -7.89
N VAL A 18 -9.27 -13.73 -8.38
CA VAL A 18 -8.41 -12.65 -7.89
C VAL A 18 -8.94 -12.09 -6.57
N VAL A 19 -10.26 -11.93 -6.46
CA VAL A 19 -10.94 -11.47 -5.25
C VAL A 19 -10.66 -12.43 -4.09
N GLU A 20 -10.80 -13.74 -4.33
CA GLU A 20 -10.54 -14.81 -3.35
C GLU A 20 -9.05 -14.89 -2.97
N ALA A 21 -8.15 -14.86 -3.96
CA ALA A 21 -6.71 -14.96 -3.70
C ALA A 21 -6.14 -13.79 -2.88
N LEU A 22 -6.77 -12.62 -2.98
CA LEU A 22 -6.36 -11.40 -2.26
C LEU A 22 -7.25 -11.08 -1.05
N ASP A 23 -8.22 -11.94 -0.72
CA ASP A 23 -9.19 -11.76 0.36
C ASP A 23 -9.83 -10.35 0.35
N LEU A 24 -10.31 -9.95 -0.83
CA LEU A 24 -10.95 -8.66 -1.05
C LEU A 24 -12.44 -8.74 -0.74
N ASN A 25 -12.92 -7.79 0.04
CA ASN A 25 -14.31 -7.61 0.40
C ASN A 25 -14.82 -6.26 -0.11
N GLU A 26 -16.15 -6.11 -0.19
CA GLU A 26 -16.76 -4.83 -0.52
C GLU A 26 -16.36 -3.77 0.52
N GLY A 27 -15.89 -2.62 0.04
CA GLY A 27 -15.40 -1.53 0.90
C GLY A 27 -13.91 -1.61 1.26
N ASP A 28 -13.20 -2.67 0.88
CA ASP A 28 -11.76 -2.75 1.07
C ASP A 28 -11.02 -1.68 0.26
N ASN A 29 -10.01 -1.09 0.88
CA ASN A 29 -9.05 -0.24 0.18
C ASN A 29 -8.01 -1.11 -0.51
N ILE A 30 -7.81 -0.88 -1.80
CA ILE A 30 -6.80 -1.57 -2.62
C ILE A 30 -5.86 -0.56 -3.27
N GLU A 31 -4.62 -0.99 -3.47
CA GLU A 31 -3.64 -0.28 -4.27
C GLU A 31 -3.42 -1.03 -5.58
N ILE A 32 -3.37 -0.28 -6.69
CA ILE A 32 -3.04 -0.82 -8.01
C ILE A 32 -1.79 -0.09 -8.50
N GLN A 33 -0.74 -0.84 -8.82
CA GLN A 33 0.52 -0.31 -9.34
C GLN A 33 0.83 -0.91 -10.73
N VAL A 34 1.59 -0.16 -11.53
CA VAL A 34 2.05 -0.62 -12.84
C VAL A 34 3.44 -1.22 -12.68
N GLU A 35 3.54 -2.55 -12.83
CA GLU A 35 4.82 -3.29 -12.78
C GLU A 35 5.54 -3.29 -14.13
N GLY A 36 4.82 -2.95 -15.21
CA GLY A 36 5.39 -2.88 -16.56
C GLY A 36 4.34 -2.59 -17.62
N ALA A 37 4.74 -2.65 -18.90
CA ALA A 37 3.91 -2.20 -20.02
C ALA A 37 2.53 -2.88 -20.13
N ARG A 38 2.38 -4.09 -19.58
CA ARG A 38 1.12 -4.87 -19.59
C ARG A 38 0.90 -5.64 -18.28
N ALA A 39 1.54 -5.20 -17.20
CA ALA A 39 1.48 -5.86 -15.90
C ALA A 39 0.99 -4.88 -14.84
N LEU A 40 -0.05 -5.29 -14.11
CA LEU A 40 -0.60 -4.56 -12.98
C LEU A 40 -0.45 -5.44 -11.74
N SER A 41 0.06 -4.87 -10.65
CA SER A 41 -0.01 -5.48 -9.33
C SER A 41 -1.21 -4.90 -8.59
N VAL A 42 -1.98 -5.77 -7.93
CA VAL A 42 -3.11 -5.39 -7.09
C VAL A 42 -2.83 -5.94 -5.70
N ALA A 43 -2.89 -5.07 -4.70
CA ALA A 43 -2.69 -5.46 -3.32
C ALA A 43 -3.77 -4.83 -2.44
N LYS A 44 -4.20 -5.56 -1.41
CA LYS A 44 -5.00 -4.98 -0.33
C LYS A 44 -4.12 -3.99 0.43
N ALA A 45 -4.63 -2.78 0.66
CA ALA A 45 -3.91 -1.80 1.45
C ALA A 45 -3.68 -2.38 2.86
N PRO A 46 -2.46 -2.27 3.42
CA PRO A 46 -2.20 -2.77 4.76
C PRO A 46 -3.06 -1.99 5.75
N ASP A 47 -3.66 -2.71 6.70
CA ASP A 47 -4.35 -2.06 7.80
C ASP A 47 -3.33 -1.42 8.77
N ASN A 48 -3.84 -0.60 9.69
CA ASN A 48 -3.00 0.07 10.67
C ASN A 48 -2.21 -0.93 11.53
N GLN A 49 -2.76 -2.12 11.81
CA GLN A 49 -2.07 -3.14 12.59
C GLN A 49 -0.90 -3.75 11.81
N ALA A 50 -1.08 -4.14 10.54
CA ALA A 50 -0.02 -4.64 9.68
C ALA A 50 1.07 -3.60 9.45
N LEU A 51 0.70 -2.32 9.30
CA LEU A 51 1.66 -1.21 9.25
C LEU A 51 2.50 -1.14 10.53
N LEU A 52 1.85 -1.17 11.70
CA LEU A 52 2.55 -1.17 12.99
C LEU A 52 3.45 -2.40 13.16
N GLU A 53 3.03 -3.58 12.71
CA GLU A 53 3.84 -4.80 12.73
C GLU A 53 5.09 -4.70 11.85
N ARG A 54 4.96 -4.09 10.67
CA ARG A 54 6.11 -3.79 9.82
C ARG A 54 7.09 -2.85 10.53
N LEU A 55 6.59 -1.79 11.17
CA LEU A 55 7.42 -0.86 11.94
C LEU A 55 8.11 -1.52 13.14
N ARG A 56 7.44 -2.48 13.81
CA ARG A 56 8.00 -3.21 14.94
C ARG A 56 9.30 -3.95 14.60
N LYS A 57 9.50 -4.39 13.35
CA LYS A 57 10.75 -5.04 12.88
C LYS A 57 12.00 -4.17 13.01
N TYR A 58 11.82 -2.85 13.14
CA TYR A 58 12.90 -1.87 13.27
C TYR A 58 13.14 -1.43 14.71
N ARG A 59 12.36 -1.91 15.69
CA ARG A 59 12.56 -1.57 17.11
C ARG A 59 13.94 -2.02 17.59
N GLY A 60 14.57 -1.20 18.43
CA GLY A 60 15.86 -1.51 19.06
C GLY A 60 17.08 -1.39 18.13
N ARG A 61 16.92 -0.98 16.87
CA ARG A 61 18.05 -0.77 15.94
C ARG A 61 18.79 0.54 16.16
N LEU A 62 18.17 1.51 16.85
CA LEU A 62 18.78 2.81 17.11
C LEU A 62 19.71 2.74 18.33
N PRO A 63 20.90 3.39 18.28
CA PRO A 63 21.78 3.52 19.44
C PRO A 63 21.08 4.11 20.66
N LYS A 64 21.52 3.73 21.87
CA LYS A 64 20.96 4.28 23.12
C LYS A 64 21.03 5.81 23.20
N ALA A 65 22.04 6.42 22.58
CA ALA A 65 22.24 7.86 22.54
C ALA A 65 21.56 8.55 21.35
N PHE A 66 20.88 7.81 20.47
CA PHE A 66 20.24 8.40 19.30
C PHE A 66 19.07 9.28 19.74
N ARG A 67 19.10 10.54 19.34
CA ARG A 67 18.02 11.50 19.49
C ARG A 67 17.65 11.98 18.10
N PHE A 68 16.39 11.80 17.74
CA PHE A 68 15.88 12.37 16.48
C PHE A 68 15.63 13.86 16.69
N ASP A 69 16.37 14.70 15.95
CA ASP A 69 16.08 16.12 15.82
C ASP A 69 15.42 16.39 14.46
N ARG A 70 14.24 16.98 14.49
CA ARG A 70 13.45 17.25 13.30
C ARG A 70 14.01 18.43 12.50
N LEU A 71 14.60 19.43 13.16
CA LEU A 71 15.11 20.62 12.48
C LEU A 71 16.38 20.28 11.71
N GLU A 72 17.32 19.60 12.36
CA GLU A 72 18.55 19.09 11.75
C GLU A 72 18.23 18.20 10.53
N ALA A 73 17.27 17.28 10.66
CA ALA A 73 16.91 16.37 9.56
C ALA A 73 16.25 17.05 8.34
N ASN A 74 15.77 18.29 8.47
CA ASN A 74 15.14 19.04 7.38
C ASN A 74 16.00 20.24 6.92
N GLU A 75 17.23 20.39 7.42
CA GLU A 75 18.17 21.33 6.83
C GLU A 75 18.61 20.81 5.46
N HIS A 76 18.40 21.62 4.43
CA HIS A 76 18.89 21.40 3.08
C HIS A 76 20.01 22.41 2.82
N GLU A 77 21.19 21.94 2.41
CA GLU A 77 22.24 22.78 1.80
C GLU A 77 21.85 23.26 0.40
#